data_AF-A0A266LR71-F1
#
_entry.id   AF-A0A266LR71-F1
#
_cell.length_a   1.000
_cell.length_b   1.000
_cell.length_c   1.000
_cell.angle_alpha   90.00
_cell.angle_beta   90.00
_cell.angle_gamma   90.00
#
_symmetry.space_group_name_H-M   'P 1'
#
loop_
_entity.id
_entity.type
_entity.pdbx_description
1 polymer ?
#
loop_
_entity_poly.entity_id
_entity_poly.type
_entity_poly.pdbx_seq_one_letter_code
_entity_poly.pdbx_strand_id
1 'polypeptide(L)'
;MNRNLEALEDRVYSLHKKHYPHGKAVRSGLNALQSELRTLISQYPEATALLLSSSIYRLHRRVSSDPFTIKRHTPRSVMRLRPARTQTFHFESQQDLTLSIQHAIKTSQAAQNLEQLATFLFQSVNQPCLKIDNEDLRDSSEVLAIAVHKITRVATPC
;
A
#
# COMPACT_ATOMS: atom_id res chain seq x y z
N MET A 1 -20.88 -10.04 -0.83
CA MET A 1 -19.71 -10.36 -1.68
C MET A 1 -19.57 -9.27 -2.72
N ASN A 2 -18.42 -8.60 -2.74
CA ASN A 2 -18.20 -7.38 -3.52
C ASN A 2 -17.73 -7.79 -4.91
N ARG A 3 -18.62 -7.87 -5.91
CA ARG A 3 -18.27 -8.27 -7.29
C ARG A 3 -17.10 -7.47 -7.88
N ASN A 4 -16.96 -6.21 -7.44
CA ASN A 4 -15.88 -5.32 -7.85
C ASN A 4 -14.52 -5.70 -7.25
N LEU A 5 -14.50 -6.34 -6.08
CA LEU A 5 -13.27 -6.81 -5.44
C LEU A 5 -12.75 -8.07 -6.11
N GLU A 6 -13.63 -9.04 -6.40
CA GLU A 6 -13.30 -10.24 -7.17
C GLU A 6 -12.78 -9.86 -8.57
N ALA A 7 -13.47 -8.95 -9.27
CA ALA A 7 -13.03 -8.47 -10.57
C ALA A 7 -11.68 -7.74 -10.55
N LEU A 8 -11.35 -7.05 -9.44
CA LEU A 8 -10.06 -6.39 -9.25
C LEU A 8 -8.95 -7.44 -9.05
N GLU A 9 -9.16 -8.41 -8.17
CA GLU A 9 -8.21 -9.49 -7.90
C GLU A 9 -7.92 -10.31 -9.17
N ASP A 10 -8.95 -10.70 -9.92
CA ASP A 10 -8.82 -11.44 -11.18
C ASP A 10 -8.00 -10.66 -12.22
N ARG A 11 -8.20 -9.34 -12.32
CA ARG A 11 -7.43 -8.49 -13.22
C ARG A 11 -6.00 -8.33 -12.79
N VAL A 12 -5.74 -8.14 -11.50
CA VAL A 12 -4.37 -8.07 -10.95
C VAL A 12 -3.63 -9.39 -11.14
N TYR A 13 -4.32 -10.53 -10.98
CA TYR A 13 -3.77 -11.85 -11.26
C TYR A 13 -3.48 -12.06 -12.76
N SER A 14 -4.39 -11.60 -13.63
CA SER A 14 -4.19 -11.63 -15.08
C SER A 14 -2.97 -10.81 -15.50
N LEU A 15 -2.74 -9.65 -14.87
CA LEU A 15 -1.53 -8.85 -15.08
C LEU A 15 -0.27 -9.59 -14.64
N HIS A 16 -0.30 -10.27 -13.50
CA HIS A 16 0.82 -11.11 -13.06
C HIS A 16 1.14 -12.18 -14.12
N LYS A 17 0.14 -12.91 -14.62
CA LYS A 17 0.35 -13.92 -15.65
C LYS A 17 0.93 -13.36 -16.95
N LYS A 18 0.50 -12.15 -17.34
CA LYS A 18 0.96 -11.44 -18.55
C LYS A 18 2.42 -10.96 -18.43
N HIS A 19 2.81 -10.42 -17.27
CA HIS A 19 4.13 -9.82 -17.07
C HIS A 19 5.18 -10.77 -16.43
N TYR A 20 4.72 -11.87 -15.83
CA TYR A 20 5.55 -12.93 -15.24
C TYR A 20 5.20 -14.31 -15.81
N PRO A 21 5.32 -14.52 -17.15
CA PRO A 21 5.15 -15.85 -17.72
C PRO A 21 6.19 -16.79 -17.09
N HIS A 22 5.72 -17.91 -16.52
CA HIS A 22 6.56 -18.89 -15.82
C HIS A 22 7.32 -18.34 -14.60
N GLY A 23 6.83 -17.27 -13.96
CA GLY A 23 7.42 -16.72 -12.73
C GLY A 23 8.69 -15.90 -12.94
N LYS A 24 9.02 -15.53 -14.18
CA LYS A 24 10.17 -14.65 -14.50
C LYS A 24 9.67 -13.30 -14.99
N ALA A 25 10.20 -12.23 -14.40
CA ALA A 25 9.84 -10.86 -14.77
C ALA A 25 10.32 -10.54 -16.20
N VAL A 26 9.41 -10.08 -17.06
CA VAL A 26 9.78 -9.53 -18.37
C VAL A 26 10.34 -8.13 -18.18
N ARG A 27 11.62 -7.90 -18.54
CA ARG A 27 12.34 -6.62 -18.36
C ARG A 27 11.64 -5.41 -19.00
N SER A 28 10.99 -5.59 -20.15
CA SER A 28 10.22 -4.53 -20.83
C SER A 28 8.83 -4.30 -20.25
N GLY A 29 8.37 -5.17 -19.34
CA GLY A 29 7.00 -5.19 -18.84
C GLY A 29 6.75 -4.38 -17.57
N LEU A 30 7.78 -3.96 -16.83
CA LEU A 30 7.59 -3.32 -15.51
C LEU A 30 6.91 -1.95 -15.61
N ASN A 31 7.30 -1.11 -16.56
CA ASN A 31 6.67 0.21 -16.75
C ASN A 31 5.22 0.07 -17.25
N ALA A 32 4.97 -0.92 -18.12
CA ALA A 32 3.63 -1.25 -18.61
C ALA A 32 2.73 -1.85 -17.52
N LEU A 33 3.29 -2.70 -16.65
CA LEU A 33 2.60 -3.23 -15.48
C LEU A 33 2.19 -2.09 -14.54
N GLN A 34 3.09 -1.15 -14.27
CA GLN A 34 2.78 -0.02 -13.41
C GLN A 34 1.72 0.91 -14.00
N SER A 35 1.72 1.16 -15.31
CA SER A 35 0.67 1.97 -15.95
C SER A 35 -0.67 1.25 -15.93
N GLU A 36 -0.72 -0.05 -16.25
CA GLU A 36 -1.94 -0.86 -16.20
C GLU A 36 -2.49 -0.94 -14.77
N LEU A 37 -1.64 -1.14 -13.76
CA LEU A 37 -2.06 -1.11 -12.35
C LEU A 37 -2.62 0.25 -11.94
N ARG A 38 -2.03 1.37 -12.37
CA ARG A 38 -2.59 2.70 -12.10
C ARG A 38 -3.99 2.86 -12.69
N THR A 39 -4.21 2.37 -13.91
CA THR A 39 -5.54 2.41 -14.54
C THR A 39 -6.56 1.54 -13.79
N LEU A 40 -6.13 0.40 -13.22
CA LEU A 40 -7.02 -0.43 -12.40
C LEU A 40 -7.40 0.25 -11.09
N ILE A 41 -6.43 0.91 -10.43
CA ILE A 41 -6.67 1.64 -9.18
C ILE A 41 -7.66 2.79 -9.39
N SER A 42 -7.56 3.49 -10.52
CA SER A 42 -8.51 4.58 -10.85
C SER A 42 -9.89 4.05 -11.25
N GLN A 43 -9.98 2.86 -11.85
CA GLN A 43 -11.25 2.21 -12.18
C GLN A 43 -11.96 1.63 -10.95
N TYR A 44 -11.23 1.17 -9.93
CA TYR A 44 -11.78 0.49 -8.75
C TYR A 44 -11.30 1.10 -7.43
N PRO A 45 -11.46 2.41 -7.19
CA PRO A 45 -10.86 3.10 -6.04
C PRO A 45 -11.35 2.55 -4.70
N GLU A 46 -12.63 2.17 -4.61
CA GLU A 46 -13.23 1.62 -3.39
C GLU A 46 -12.76 0.20 -3.09
N ALA A 47 -12.76 -0.68 -4.09
CA ALA A 47 -12.31 -2.05 -3.92
C ALA A 47 -10.80 -2.10 -3.62
N THR A 48 -10.01 -1.27 -4.28
CA THR A 48 -8.57 -1.12 -3.99
C THR A 48 -8.37 -0.62 -2.56
N ALA A 49 -9.07 0.43 -2.13
CA ALA A 49 -8.92 0.96 -0.78
C ALA A 49 -9.26 -0.07 0.31
N LEU A 50 -10.34 -0.83 0.11
CA LEU A 50 -10.76 -1.89 1.04
C LEU A 50 -9.75 -3.04 1.11
N LEU A 51 -9.25 -3.50 -0.04
CA LEU A 51 -8.26 -4.57 -0.09
C LEU A 51 -6.98 -4.13 0.62
N LEU A 52 -6.43 -2.97 0.26
CA LEU A 52 -5.19 -2.48 0.83
C LEU A 52 -5.31 -2.20 2.33
N SER A 53 -6.40 -1.56 2.77
CA SER A 53 -6.61 -1.30 4.19
C SER A 53 -6.72 -2.59 4.99
N SER A 54 -7.41 -3.62 4.45
CA SER A 54 -7.53 -4.91 5.11
C SER A 54 -6.19 -5.64 5.21
N SER A 55 -5.37 -5.58 4.16
CA SER A 55 -4.03 -6.18 4.13
C SER A 55 -3.09 -5.46 5.09
N ILE A 56 -3.03 -4.12 5.06
CA ILE A 56 -2.24 -3.32 6.01
C ILE A 56 -2.66 -3.63 7.45
N TYR A 57 -3.96 -3.66 7.70
CA TYR A 57 -4.50 -3.92 9.03
C TYR A 57 -4.13 -5.32 9.52
N ARG A 58 -4.22 -6.35 8.67
CA ARG A 58 -3.81 -7.72 9.01
C ARG A 58 -2.31 -7.84 9.29
N LEU A 59 -1.45 -7.20 8.49
CA LEU A 59 0.01 -7.28 8.65
C LEU A 59 0.52 -6.60 9.93
N HIS A 60 -0.17 -5.55 10.37
CA HIS A 60 0.27 -4.73 11.50
C HIS A 60 -0.47 -5.00 12.81
N ARG A 61 -1.66 -5.61 12.77
CA ARG A 61 -2.42 -5.94 13.98
C ARG A 61 -1.90 -7.25 14.59
N ARG A 62 -1.04 -7.14 15.61
CA ARG A 62 -0.59 -8.29 16.41
C ARG A 62 -1.54 -8.64 17.57
N VAL A 63 -2.26 -7.67 18.15
CA VAL A 63 -3.27 -7.89 19.20
C VAL A 63 -4.38 -6.84 19.05
N SER A 64 -5.62 -7.28 19.16
CA SER A 64 -6.84 -6.52 18.92
C SER A 64 -7.27 -5.67 20.12
N SER A 65 -6.71 -4.48 20.27
CA SER A 65 -7.28 -3.38 21.08
C SER A 65 -6.41 -2.14 20.87
N ASP A 66 -7.03 -0.97 20.74
CA ASP A 66 -6.41 0.35 20.52
C ASP A 66 -6.06 0.76 19.08
N PRO A 67 -6.10 2.08 18.81
CA PRO A 67 -6.02 2.64 17.45
C PRO A 67 -4.77 2.21 16.68
N PHE A 68 -4.92 2.18 15.36
CA PHE A 68 -3.91 1.66 14.45
C PHE A 68 -2.73 2.62 14.38
N THR A 69 -1.62 2.23 15.01
CA THR A 69 -0.41 3.05 15.09
C THR A 69 0.77 2.38 14.39
N ILE A 70 1.40 3.12 13.48
CA ILE A 70 2.63 2.73 12.81
C ILE A 70 3.77 3.55 13.40
N LYS A 71 4.79 2.88 13.92
CA LYS A 71 5.96 3.53 14.52
C LYS A 71 7.17 3.32 13.61
N ARG A 72 7.71 4.40 13.08
CA ARG A 72 8.96 4.36 12.31
C ARG A 72 10.11 4.87 13.15
N HIS A 73 11.08 4.00 13.40
CA HIS A 73 12.29 4.33 14.12
C HIS A 73 13.37 4.78 13.14
N THR A 74 13.86 6.01 13.30
CA THR A 74 15.06 6.47 12.60
C THR A 74 16.25 6.31 13.53
N PRO A 75 17.25 5.46 13.18
CA PRO A 75 18.38 5.20 14.05
C PRO A 75 19.24 6.45 14.25
N ARG A 76 19.98 6.48 15.35
CA ARG A 76 20.89 7.57 15.70
C ARG A 76 21.99 7.67 14.63
N SER A 77 22.10 8.83 13.98
CA SER A 77 23.24 9.12 13.11
C SER A 77 24.40 9.61 13.96
N VAL A 78 25.38 8.74 14.22
CA VAL A 78 26.58 9.05 15.02
C VAL A 78 27.33 10.25 14.43
N MET A 79 27.42 10.33 13.09
CA MET A 79 28.07 11.43 12.36
C MET A 79 27.39 12.80 12.48
N ARG A 80 26.11 12.87 12.88
CA ARG A 80 25.32 14.13 12.91
C ARG A 80 24.82 14.50 14.30
N LEU A 81 25.24 13.76 15.33
CA LEU A 81 24.79 13.91 16.73
C LEU A 81 23.24 14.00 16.88
N ARG A 82 22.47 13.48 15.91
CA ARG A 82 21.01 13.54 15.96
C ARG A 82 20.50 12.41 16.86
N PRO A 83 19.64 12.70 17.85
CA PRO A 83 19.01 11.66 18.66
C PRO A 83 18.15 10.76 17.77
N ALA A 84 17.96 9.51 18.22
CA ALA A 84 17.00 8.62 17.60
C ALA A 84 15.62 9.28 17.64
N ARG A 85 14.91 9.30 16.51
CA ARG A 85 13.55 9.83 16.43
C ARG A 85 12.60 8.70 16.10
N THR A 86 11.51 8.64 16.86
CA THR A 86 10.37 7.77 16.58
C THR A 86 9.28 8.65 16.01
N GLN A 87 8.85 8.37 14.78
CA GLN A 87 7.66 8.99 14.19
C GLN A 87 6.49 8.03 14.36
N THR A 88 5.39 8.53 14.91
CA THR A 88 4.16 7.75 15.12
C THR A 88 3.08 8.26 14.19
N PHE A 89 2.58 7.37 13.33
CA PHE A 89 1.48 7.64 12.42
C PHE A 89 0.25 6.93 12.96
N HIS A 90 -0.82 7.69 13.14
CA HIS A 90 -2.04 7.21 13.78
C HIS A 90 -3.19 7.12 12.79
N PHE A 91 -4.01 6.09 12.90
CA PHE A 91 -5.32 5.99 12.26
C PHE A 91 -6.33 5.52 13.30
N GLU A 92 -7.51 6.12 13.29
CA GLU A 92 -8.53 5.87 14.31
C GLU A 92 -9.15 4.47 14.17
N SER A 93 -9.20 3.96 12.95
CA SER A 93 -9.74 2.63 12.64
C SER A 93 -9.26 2.12 11.27
N GLN A 94 -9.55 0.85 10.94
CA GLN A 94 -9.38 0.34 9.58
C GLN A 94 -10.23 1.12 8.57
N GLN A 95 -11.42 1.58 8.99
CA GLN A 95 -12.30 2.38 8.13
C GLN A 95 -11.67 3.74 7.82
N ASP A 96 -11.06 4.38 8.81
CA ASP A 96 -10.30 5.63 8.64
C ASP A 96 -9.15 5.45 7.63
N LEU A 97 -8.39 4.36 7.76
CA LEU A 97 -7.36 4.00 6.78
C LEU A 97 -7.95 3.79 5.36
N THR A 98 -9.11 3.13 5.27
CA THR A 98 -9.79 2.88 3.99
C THR A 98 -10.18 4.19 3.30
N LEU A 99 -10.84 5.09 4.05
CA LEU A 99 -11.24 6.41 3.55
C LEU A 99 -10.03 7.25 3.17
N SER A 100 -8.97 7.18 3.97
CA SER A 100 -7.69 7.86 3.71
C SER A 100 -7.05 7.39 2.41
N ILE A 101 -7.02 6.08 2.14
CA ILE A 101 -6.53 5.50 0.88
C ILE A 101 -7.41 5.92 -0.29
N GLN A 102 -8.74 5.85 -0.13
CA GLN A 102 -9.67 6.26 -1.18
C GLN A 102 -9.51 7.75 -1.51
N HIS A 103 -9.34 8.60 -0.50
CA HIS A 103 -9.04 10.01 -0.65
C HIS A 103 -7.70 10.21 -1.37
N ALA A 104 -6.65 9.48 -0.99
CA ALA A 104 -5.36 9.53 -1.67
C ALA A 104 -5.46 9.13 -3.15
N ILE A 105 -6.24 8.10 -3.50
CA ILE A 105 -6.47 7.72 -4.91
C ILE A 105 -7.15 8.85 -5.69
N LYS A 106 -8.15 9.51 -5.09
CA LYS A 106 -8.91 10.59 -5.73
C LYS A 106 -8.14 11.91 -5.85
N THR A 107 -7.31 12.23 -4.86
CA THR A 107 -6.61 13.53 -4.76
C THR A 107 -5.18 13.50 -5.28
N SER A 108 -4.53 12.34 -5.33
CA SER A 108 -3.11 12.28 -5.66
C SER A 108 -2.86 12.48 -7.16
N GLN A 109 -2.41 13.69 -7.50
CA GLN A 109 -1.70 13.95 -8.77
C GLN A 109 -0.23 13.48 -8.71
N ALA A 110 0.25 13.05 -7.54
CA ALA A 110 1.64 12.65 -7.34
C ALA A 110 1.85 11.19 -7.76
N ALA A 111 2.48 10.99 -8.91
CA ALA A 111 2.78 9.68 -9.49
C ALA A 111 3.42 8.69 -8.49
N GLN A 112 4.26 9.18 -7.57
CA GLN A 112 4.96 8.38 -6.56
C GLN A 112 4.02 7.67 -5.57
N ASN A 113 2.88 8.27 -5.21
CA ASN A 113 1.95 7.65 -4.27
C ASN A 113 1.08 6.59 -4.96
N LEU A 114 0.69 6.84 -6.21
CA LEU A 114 0.01 5.86 -7.05
C LEU A 114 0.93 4.66 -7.36
N GLU A 115 2.24 4.88 -7.49
CA GLU A 115 3.23 3.79 -7.60
C GLU A 115 3.29 2.92 -6.35
N GLN A 116 3.28 3.53 -5.16
CA GLN A 116 3.28 2.79 -3.90
C GLN A 116 1.99 1.98 -3.72
N LEU A 117 0.84 2.57 -4.05
CA LEU A 117 -0.45 1.89 -4.05
C LEU A 117 -0.47 0.71 -5.05
N ALA A 118 0.01 0.93 -6.27
CA ALA A 118 0.08 -0.10 -7.31
C ALA A 118 1.01 -1.25 -6.94
N THR A 119 2.19 -0.92 -6.40
CA THR A 119 3.17 -1.91 -5.98
C THR A 119 2.62 -2.77 -4.85
N PHE A 120 2.06 -2.14 -3.82
CA PHE A 120 1.50 -2.88 -2.68
C PHE A 120 0.25 -3.70 -3.06
N LEU A 121 -0.60 -3.19 -3.97
CA LEU A 121 -1.73 -3.96 -4.50
C LEU A 121 -1.25 -5.22 -5.24
N PHE A 122 -0.24 -5.06 -6.10
CA PHE A 122 0.32 -6.19 -6.85
C PHE A 122 0.96 -7.22 -5.93
N GLN A 123 1.74 -6.78 -4.93
CA GLN A 123 2.39 -7.65 -3.96
C GLN A 123 1.39 -8.37 -3.03
N SER A 124 0.36 -7.67 -2.56
CA SER A 124 -0.63 -8.26 -1.65
C SER A 124 -1.49 -9.32 -2.34
N VAL A 125 -1.97 -9.07 -3.56
CA VAL A 125 -2.77 -10.04 -4.32
C VAL A 125 -1.90 -11.23 -4.77
N ASN A 126 -0.67 -10.98 -5.22
CA ASN A 126 0.21 -12.03 -5.74
C ASN A 126 1.22 -12.55 -4.71
N GLN A 127 1.03 -12.27 -3.41
CA GLN A 127 1.91 -12.72 -2.32
C GLN A 127 2.35 -14.19 -2.46
N PRO A 128 1.44 -15.18 -2.63
CA PRO A 128 1.84 -16.58 -2.72
C PRO A 128 2.64 -16.89 -4.00
N CYS A 129 2.36 -16.18 -5.10
CA CYS A 129 3.05 -16.39 -6.38
C CYS A 129 4.45 -15.77 -6.38
N LEU A 130 4.63 -14.64 -5.68
CA LEU A 130 5.87 -13.90 -5.63
C LEU A 130 6.82 -14.37 -4.52
N LYS A 131 6.38 -15.31 -3.66
CA LYS A 131 7.13 -15.80 -2.49
C LYS A 131 7.66 -14.67 -1.61
N ILE A 132 6.83 -13.65 -1.38
CA ILE A 132 7.19 -12.49 -0.57
C ILE A 132 6.95 -12.83 0.90
N ASP A 133 7.96 -12.58 1.73
CA ASP A 133 7.87 -12.79 3.17
C ASP A 133 6.94 -11.77 3.82
N ASN A 134 6.33 -12.14 4.95
CA ASN A 134 5.41 -11.25 5.65
C ASN A 134 6.10 -9.96 6.15
N GLU A 135 7.40 -10.01 6.47
CA GLU A 135 8.16 -8.83 6.88
C GLU A 135 8.40 -7.86 5.70
N ASP A 136 8.67 -8.36 4.48
CA ASP A 136 8.81 -7.52 3.28
C ASP A 136 7.49 -6.81 2.91
N LEU A 137 6.37 -7.53 3.05
CA LEU A 137 5.04 -6.94 2.90
C LEU A 137 4.74 -5.93 4.00
N ARG A 138 5.21 -6.19 5.21
CA ARG A 138 5.05 -5.27 6.33
C ARG A 138 5.78 -3.97 6.06
N ASP A 139 7.04 -4.01 5.63
CA ASP A 139 7.80 -2.81 5.25
C ASP A 139 7.11 -2.03 4.13
N SER A 140 6.64 -2.73 3.09
CA SER A 140 5.91 -2.13 1.97
C SER A 140 4.62 -1.46 2.43
N SER A 141 3.89 -2.10 3.34
CA SER A 141 2.65 -1.59 3.94
C SER A 141 2.89 -0.37 4.84
N GLU A 142 4.01 -0.33 5.59
CA GLU A 142 4.39 0.83 6.40
C GLU A 142 4.67 2.04 5.52
N VAL A 143 5.45 1.86 4.45
CA VAL A 143 5.77 2.93 3.50
C VAL A 143 4.49 3.52 2.91
N LEU A 144 3.56 2.66 2.48
CA LEU A 144 2.28 3.09 1.92
C LEU A 144 1.43 3.84 2.94
N ALA A 145 1.24 3.28 4.14
CA ALA A 145 0.42 3.91 5.16
C ALA A 145 0.97 5.27 5.59
N ILE A 146 2.29 5.43 5.67
CA ILE A 146 2.95 6.71 5.94
C ILE A 146 2.68 7.72 4.81
N ALA A 147 2.78 7.29 3.55
CA ALA A 147 2.50 8.17 2.41
C ALA A 147 1.05 8.64 2.40
N VAL A 148 0.10 7.72 2.61
CA VAL A 148 -1.33 8.02 2.71
C VAL A 148 -1.62 8.98 3.86
N HIS A 149 -1.01 8.75 5.03
CA HIS A 149 -1.15 9.63 6.18
C HIS A 149 -0.65 11.06 5.90
N LYS A 150 0.48 11.19 5.19
CA LYS A 150 1.00 12.50 4.78
C LYS A 150 0.05 13.21 3.82
N ILE A 151 -0.53 12.52 2.85
CA ILE A 151 -1.46 13.14 1.88
C ILE A 151 -2.72 13.64 2.58
N THR A 152 -3.26 12.84 3.48
CA THR A 152 -4.55 13.10 4.12
C THR A 152 -4.46 14.12 5.25
N ARG A 153 -3.36 14.12 6.02
CA ARG A 153 -3.19 15.02 7.17
C ARG A 153 -2.42 16.30 6.87
N VAL A 154 -1.75 16.42 5.72
CA VAL A 154 -1.24 17.72 5.25
C VAL A 154 -2.38 18.62 4.74
N ALA A 155 -3.54 18.06 4.38
CA ALA A 155 -4.71 18.81 3.93
C ALA A 155 -5.52 19.47 5.06
N THR A 156 -5.30 19.09 6.31
CA THR A 156 -5.88 19.74 7.49
C THR A 156 -4.80 20.51 8.24
N PRO A 157 -4.73 21.85 8.11
CA PRO A 157 -3.93 22.64 9.03
C PRO A 157 -4.53 22.48 10.43
N CYS A 158 -3.67 22.17 11.40
CA CYS A 158 -3.98 22.43 12.80
C CYS A 158 -4.07 23.94 13.03
#